data_AF-A0A2K9FB60-F1
#
_entry.id   AF-A0A2K9FB60-F1
#
_cell.length_a   1.000
_cell.length_b   1.000
_cell.length_c   1.000
_cell.angle_alpha   90.00
_cell.angle_beta   90.00
_cell.angle_gamma   90.00
#
_symmetry.space_group_name_H-M   'P 1'
#
loop_
_entity.id
_entity.type
_entity.pdbx_description
1 polymer ?
#
loop_
_entity_poly.entity_id
_entity_poly.type
_entity_poly.pdbx_seq_one_letter_code
_entity_poly.pdbx_strand_id
1 'polypeptide(L)'
;MTHTFPEDLVQTQRDWYAVYRRLAEEPRHSASETAVLRRRLLRLSVRVSTHPYWQTTGGRLPAARMALKEAAWAEVRAEAAARKG
;
A
#
# COMPACT_ATOMS: atom_id res chain seq x y z
N MET A 1 1.66 20.22 4.82
CA MET A 1 2.98 19.65 5.09
C MET A 1 3.19 18.50 4.13
N THR A 2 4.07 18.66 3.16
CA THR A 2 4.40 17.62 2.18
C THR A 2 5.33 16.63 2.88
N HIS A 3 4.79 15.51 3.36
CA HIS A 3 5.64 14.43 3.86
C HIS A 3 6.34 13.78 2.67
N THR A 4 7.64 14.00 2.54
CA THR A 4 8.46 13.24 1.60
C THR A 4 8.65 11.84 2.15
N PHE A 5 7.90 10.89 1.61
CA PHE A 5 8.09 9.47 1.90
C PHE A 5 9.17 8.88 0.99
N PRO A 6 9.93 7.88 1.46
CA PRO A 6 10.75 7.06 0.59
C PRO A 6 9.89 6.40 -0.50
N GLU A 7 10.39 6.39 -1.74
CA GLU A 7 9.70 5.83 -2.89
C GLU A 7 9.34 4.36 -2.70
N ASP A 8 10.24 3.57 -2.11
CA ASP A 8 10.02 2.15 -1.86
C ASP A 8 8.91 1.89 -0.82
N LEU A 9 8.74 2.79 0.15
CA LEU A 9 7.65 2.74 1.12
C LEU A 9 6.30 3.06 0.45
N VAL A 10 6.26 4.08 -0.41
CA VAL A 10 5.06 4.43 -1.20
C VAL A 10 4.70 3.27 -2.14
N GLN A 11 5.69 2.73 -2.86
CA GLN A 11 5.48 1.59 -3.76
C GLN A 11 4.98 0.35 -2.99
N THR A 12 5.52 0.06 -1.81
CA THR A 12 5.05 -1.05 -0.98
C THR A 12 3.58 -0.85 -0.56
N GLN A 13 3.19 0.37 -0.21
CA GLN A 13 1.79 0.69 0.13
C GLN A 13 0.86 0.58 -1.08
N ARG A 14 1.32 0.96 -2.28
CA ARG A 14 0.57 0.80 -3.53
C ARG A 14 0.37 -0.67 -3.89
N ASP A 15 1.41 -1.47 -3.80
CA ASP A 15 1.36 -2.92 -3.96
C ASP A 15 0.35 -3.54 -2.98
N TRP A 16 0.33 -3.06 -1.73
CA TRP A 16 -0.62 -3.50 -0.71
C TRP A 16 -2.06 -3.25 -1.16
N TYR A 17 -2.37 -2.05 -1.65
CA TYR A 17 -3.70 -1.73 -2.18
C TYR A 17 -4.05 -2.54 -3.42
N ALA A 18 -3.11 -2.79 -4.32
CA ALA A 18 -3.33 -3.62 -5.50
C ALA A 18 -3.71 -5.06 -5.12
N VAL A 19 -2.98 -5.65 -4.17
CA VAL A 19 -3.27 -7.00 -3.65
C VAL A 19 -4.60 -7.04 -2.92
N TYR A 20 -4.89 -6.03 -2.08
CA TYR A 20 -6.15 -5.94 -1.36
C TYR A 20 -7.34 -5.85 -2.31
N ARG A 21 -7.27 -5.00 -3.36
CA ARG A 21 -8.34 -4.90 -4.37
C ARG A 21 -8.58 -6.23 -5.08
N ARG A 22 -7.52 -6.91 -5.54
CA ARG A 22 -7.66 -8.22 -6.16
C ARG A 22 -8.29 -9.23 -5.20
N LEU A 23 -7.86 -9.25 -3.94
CA LEU A 23 -8.48 -10.11 -2.93
C LEU A 23 -9.97 -9.78 -2.68
N ALA A 24 -10.38 -8.53 -2.83
CA ALA A 24 -11.78 -8.11 -2.70
C ALA A 24 -12.65 -8.46 -3.93
N GLU A 25 -12.07 -8.97 -5.02
CA GLU A 25 -12.79 -9.44 -6.22
C GLU A 25 -13.28 -10.90 -6.08
N GLU A 26 -13.24 -11.49 -4.87
CA GLU A 26 -13.88 -12.78 -4.59
C GLU A 26 -15.39 -12.75 -4.97
N PRO A 27 -15.94 -13.80 -5.61
CA PRO A 27 -15.40 -15.16 -5.72
C PRO A 27 -14.65 -15.45 -7.05
N ARG A 28 -14.14 -14.44 -7.76
CA ARG A 28 -13.48 -14.64 -9.08
C ARG A 28 -12.17 -15.45 -9.02
N HIS A 29 -11.68 -15.77 -7.82
CA HIS A 29 -10.38 -16.39 -7.59
C HIS A 29 -10.50 -17.86 -7.16
N SER A 30 -9.56 -18.67 -7.62
CA SER A 30 -9.38 -20.01 -7.06
C SER A 30 -8.85 -19.94 -5.62
N ALA A 31 -9.10 -20.98 -4.81
CA ALA A 31 -8.58 -21.06 -3.44
C ALA A 31 -7.05 -20.92 -3.37
N SER A 32 -6.33 -21.44 -4.37
CA SER A 32 -4.87 -21.31 -4.48
C SER A 32 -4.45 -19.86 -4.72
N GLU A 33 -5.15 -19.15 -5.61
CA GLU A 33 -4.89 -17.74 -5.89
C GLU A 33 -5.16 -16.87 -4.66
N THR A 34 -6.29 -17.09 -3.98
CA THR A 34 -6.59 -16.41 -2.71
C THR A 34 -5.48 -16.63 -1.68
N ALA A 35 -4.96 -17.86 -1.54
CA ALA A 35 -3.88 -18.15 -0.60
C ALA A 35 -2.57 -17.42 -0.96
N VAL A 36 -2.24 -17.30 -2.25
CA VAL A 36 -1.10 -16.51 -2.73
C VAL A 36 -1.28 -15.03 -2.40
N LEU A 37 -2.47 -14.47 -2.66
CA LEU A 37 -2.77 -13.07 -2.39
C LEU A 37 -2.71 -12.74 -0.90
N ARG A 38 -3.26 -13.59 -0.03
CA ARG A 38 -3.16 -13.43 1.44
C ARG A 38 -1.71 -13.43 1.91
N ARG A 39 -0.89 -14.38 1.43
CA ARG A 39 0.55 -14.42 1.76
C ARG A 39 1.28 -13.16 1.29
N ARG A 40 0.98 -12.66 0.09
CA ARG A 40 1.59 -11.43 -0.42
C ARG A 40 1.16 -10.22 0.42
N LEU A 41 -0.11 -10.13 0.79
CA LEU A 41 -0.63 -9.05 1.64
C LEU A 41 0.08 -9.01 3.00
N LEU A 42 0.26 -10.17 3.64
CA LEU A 42 0.99 -10.26 4.92
C LEU A 42 2.44 -9.80 4.80
N ARG A 43 3.16 -10.24 3.75
CA ARG A 43 4.55 -9.79 3.51
C ARG A 43 4.65 -8.28 3.32
N LEU A 44 3.72 -7.70 2.56
CA LEU A 44 3.66 -6.25 2.34
C LEU A 44 3.34 -5.51 3.64
N SER A 45 2.39 -6.00 4.43
CA SER A 45 2.08 -5.43 5.75
C SER A 45 3.29 -5.40 6.68
N VAL A 46 4.08 -6.48 6.71
CA VAL A 46 5.33 -6.54 7.49
C VAL A 46 6.33 -5.52 6.95
N ARG A 47 6.55 -5.47 5.63
CA ARG A 47 7.50 -4.53 5.03
C ARG A 47 7.14 -3.07 5.31
N VAL A 48 5.85 -2.73 5.24
CA VAL A 48 5.38 -1.39 5.65
C VAL A 48 5.62 -1.21 7.14
N SER A 49 5.21 -2.13 8.03
CA SER A 49 5.27 -1.89 9.48
C SER A 49 6.69 -1.80 10.04
N THR A 50 7.66 -2.51 9.45
CA THR A 50 9.06 -2.54 9.90
C THR A 50 9.98 -1.58 9.14
N HIS A 51 9.43 -0.69 8.30
CA HIS A 51 10.24 0.22 7.49
C HIS A 51 11.07 1.19 8.35
N PRO A 52 12.39 1.38 8.08
CA PRO A 52 13.26 2.26 8.88
C PRO A 52 12.79 3.70 9.00
N TYR A 53 12.10 4.22 7.98
CA TYR A 53 11.46 5.56 7.99
C TYR A 53 10.64 5.84 9.26
N TRP A 54 9.99 4.83 9.85
CA TRP A 54 9.19 5.07 11.04
C TRP A 54 9.99 5.54 12.24
N GLN A 55 11.26 5.17 12.32
CA GLN A 55 12.18 5.63 13.37
C GLN A 55 12.47 7.13 13.26
N THR A 56 12.34 7.72 12.06
CA THR A 56 12.60 9.14 11.81
C THR A 56 11.37 10.03 12.06
N THR A 57 10.20 9.45 12.36
CA THR A 57 8.93 10.21 12.48
C THR A 57 8.72 10.91 13.83
N GLY A 58 9.65 10.80 14.78
CA GLY A 58 9.63 11.58 16.03
C GLY A 58 8.35 11.40 16.86
N GLY A 59 7.78 10.19 16.89
CA GLY A 59 6.57 9.87 17.64
C GLY A 59 5.23 10.20 16.94
N ARG A 60 5.25 10.77 15.73
CA ARG A 60 4.03 11.09 14.94
C ARG A 60 3.59 9.95 14.03
N LEU A 61 3.75 8.72 14.50
CA LEU A 61 3.59 7.52 13.69
C LEU A 61 2.16 7.33 13.12
N PRO A 62 1.07 7.59 13.87
CA PRO A 62 -0.28 7.49 13.31
C PRO A 62 -0.54 8.49 12.18
N ALA A 63 -0.12 9.75 12.35
CA ALA A 63 -0.27 10.79 11.34
C ALA A 63 0.56 10.49 10.08
N ALA A 64 1.80 10.02 10.26
CA ALA A 64 2.68 9.64 9.15
C ALA A 64 2.11 8.44 8.36
N ARG A 65 1.50 7.45 9.04
CA ARG A 65 0.83 6.33 8.36
C ARG A 65 -0.41 6.77 7.59
N MET A 66 -1.18 7.73 8.11
CA MET A 66 -2.32 8.29 7.36
C MET A 66 -1.84 9.03 6.12
N ALA A 67 -0.81 9.88 6.24
CA ALA A 67 -0.24 10.58 5.10
C ALA A 67 0.34 9.63 4.04
N LEU A 68 0.94 8.49 4.44
CA LEU A 68 1.40 7.46 3.49
C LEU A 68 0.24 6.86 2.69
N LYS A 69 -0.89 6.56 3.35
CA LYS A 69 -2.09 6.02 2.68
C LYS A 69 -2.64 7.01 1.66
N GLU A 70 -2.74 8.29 2.03
CA GLU A 70 -3.20 9.35 1.13
C GLU A 70 -2.27 9.51 -0.08
N ALA A 71 -0.96 9.50 0.12
CA ALA A 71 0.02 9.57 -0.98
C ALA A 71 -0.13 8.40 -1.96
N ALA A 72 -0.20 7.17 -1.45
CA ALA A 72 -0.39 5.98 -2.28
C ALA A 72 -1.74 5.99 -3.01
N TRP A 73 -2.81 6.49 -2.40
CA TRP A 73 -4.11 6.65 -3.05
C TRP A 73 -4.11 7.72 -4.13
N ALA A 74 -3.43 8.85 -3.93
CA ALA A 74 -3.30 9.88 -4.94
C ALA A 74 -2.64 9.34 -6.22
N GLU A 75 -1.57 8.54 -6.08
CA GLU A 75 -0.91 7.89 -7.21
C GLU A 75 -1.81 6.87 -7.91
N VAL A 76 -2.48 6.00 -7.15
CA VAL A 76 -3.41 5.01 -7.74
C VAL A 76 -4.56 5.70 -8.51
N ARG A 77 -5.07 6.83 -8.00
CA ARG A 77 -6.08 7.64 -8.68
C ARG A 77 -5.53 8.32 -9.93
N ALA A 78 -4.33 8.88 -9.87
CA ALA A 78 -3.68 9.50 -11.02
C ALA A 78 -3.47 8.48 -12.15
N GLU A 79 -3.02 7.27 -11.83
CA GLU A 79 -2.89 6.17 -12.81
C GLU A 79 -4.24 5.73 -13.39
N ALA A 80 -5.29 5.70 -12.58
CA ALA A 80 -6.62 5.38 -13.05
C ALA A 80 -7.20 6.47 -13.98
N ALA A 81 -6.89 7.75 -13.72
CA ALA A 81 -7.28 8.86 -14.57
C ALA A 81 -6.49 8.85 -15.90
N ALA A 82 -5.18 8.59 -15.85
CA ALA A 82 -4.32 8.50 -17.04
C ALA A 82 -4.72 7.35 -17.99
N ARG A 83 -5.32 6.27 -17.49
CA ARG A 83 -5.85 5.17 -18.32
C ARG A 83 -7.21 5.47 -18.97
N LYS A 84 -7.88 6.56 -18.57
CA LYS A 84 -9.24 6.91 -19.05
C LYS A 84 -9.25 8.07 -20.06
N GLY A 85 -8.13 8.76 -20.24
CA GLY A 85 -7.94 9.80 -21.25
C GLY A 85 -7.20 9.25 -22.46
#